data_AF-T1A471-F1
#
_entry.id   AF-T1A471-F1
#
_cell.length_a   1.000
_cell.length_b   1.000
_cell.length_c   1.000
_cell.angle_alpha   90.00
_cell.angle_beta   90.00
_cell.angle_gamma   90.00
#
_symmetry.space_group_name_H-M   'P 1'
#
loop_
_entity.id
_entity.type
_entity.pdbx_description
1 polymer ?
#
loop_
_entity_poly.entity_id
_entity_poly.type
_entity_poly.pdbx_seq_one_letter_code
_entity_poly.pdbx_strand_id
1 'polypeptide(L)'
;FDSSLTAFQKHDKIQYCAIPLAEIASKHSKVSLVKNTVAIGAAMASIGMPFDVVGDVIRDTFGGKGDVAEQNVSAAREGYEYFNQHFKKLDKKPKFNSNKKYLLGGGEAIGLGAVNGGLKMYIGYPMTPASSALHYISSHAKDFNLFVKVPEDEISAINMAIGANYAGLRAMTGSSGGGFSLMVEALGMAGMLEIPLVVYEAQRSGPSTGLPTKTEQGDLNLVLGASQGDFPRIVLAPRNVYDTFLLTREAMNLAEK
;
A
#
# COMPACT_ATOMS: atom_id res chain seq x y z
N PHE A 1 23.66 -7.46 -24.17
CA PHE A 1 23.04 -6.14 -24.44
C PHE A 1 22.03 -6.36 -25.56
N ASP A 2 20.80 -5.87 -25.45
CA ASP A 2 19.80 -6.09 -26.50
C ASP A 2 20.17 -5.26 -27.73
N SER A 3 20.57 -5.95 -28.81
CA SER A 3 20.96 -5.34 -30.08
C SER A 3 19.79 -4.70 -30.84
N SER A 4 18.54 -4.89 -30.38
CA SER A 4 17.35 -4.26 -30.95
C SER A 4 17.15 -2.79 -30.52
N LEU A 5 17.87 -2.32 -29.50
CA LEU A 5 17.82 -0.93 -29.03
C LEU A 5 18.68 -0.02 -29.91
N THR A 6 18.08 0.56 -30.95
CA THR A 6 18.77 1.37 -31.97
C THR A 6 19.03 2.83 -31.56
N ALA A 7 18.26 3.38 -30.62
CA ALA A 7 18.40 4.78 -30.15
C ALA A 7 19.30 4.93 -28.90
N PHE A 8 20.01 3.87 -28.52
CA PHE A 8 20.76 3.83 -27.26
C PHE A 8 22.16 4.46 -27.41
N GLN A 9 22.39 5.57 -26.71
CA GLN A 9 23.70 6.20 -26.60
C GLN A 9 24.38 5.75 -25.29
N LYS A 10 25.60 5.21 -25.40
CA LYS A 10 26.42 4.90 -24.23
C LYS A 10 26.93 6.20 -23.61
N HIS A 11 26.77 6.34 -22.29
CA HIS A 11 27.40 7.38 -21.52
C HIS A 11 28.60 6.83 -20.75
N ASP A 12 29.74 7.53 -20.84
CA ASP A 12 31.00 7.12 -20.20
C ASP A 12 30.92 7.05 -18.67
N LYS A 13 29.96 7.75 -18.07
CA LYS A 13 29.73 7.78 -16.62
C LYS A 13 28.78 6.68 -16.11
N ILE A 14 28.28 5.80 -17.00
CA ILE A 14 27.33 4.74 -16.65
C ILE A 14 27.98 3.38 -16.82
N GLN A 15 27.89 2.54 -15.78
CA GLN A 15 28.24 1.12 -15.90
C GLN A 15 27.05 0.33 -16.43
N TYR A 16 27.20 -0.20 -17.63
CA TYR A 16 26.19 -1.03 -18.28
C TYR A 16 26.37 -2.51 -17.92
N CYS A 17 25.43 -3.06 -17.15
CA CYS A 17 25.51 -4.43 -16.62
C CYS A 17 24.65 -5.38 -17.44
N ALA A 18 25.21 -5.98 -18.50
CA ALA A 18 24.50 -6.98 -19.32
C ALA A 18 24.46 -8.34 -18.62
N ILE A 19 23.29 -8.73 -18.10
CA ILE A 19 23.10 -10.00 -17.40
C ILE A 19 22.20 -10.92 -18.25
N PRO A 20 22.60 -12.17 -18.51
CA PRO A 20 21.83 -13.12 -19.31
C PRO A 20 20.71 -13.76 -18.48
N LEU A 21 19.72 -12.94 -18.07
CA LEU A 21 18.66 -13.33 -17.12
C LEU A 21 17.92 -14.60 -17.55
N ALA A 22 17.59 -14.72 -18.83
CA ALA A 22 16.85 -15.86 -19.36
C ALA A 22 17.66 -17.15 -19.37
N GLU A 23 18.94 -17.06 -19.73
CA GLU A 23 19.85 -18.22 -19.78
C GLU A 23 20.19 -18.72 -18.38
N ILE A 24 20.35 -17.82 -17.42
CA ILE A 24 20.55 -18.20 -16.02
C ILE A 24 19.26 -18.84 -15.49
N ALA A 25 18.11 -18.18 -15.65
CA ALA A 25 16.85 -18.67 -15.09
C ALA A 25 16.47 -20.07 -15.61
N SER A 26 16.71 -20.36 -16.90
CA SER A 26 16.36 -21.65 -17.51
C SER A 26 17.14 -22.84 -16.95
N LYS A 27 18.30 -22.62 -16.33
CA LYS A 27 19.09 -23.67 -15.64
C LYS A 27 18.42 -24.13 -14.34
N HIS A 28 17.69 -23.23 -13.67
CA HIS A 28 17.11 -23.48 -12.34
C HIS A 28 15.63 -23.81 -12.38
N SER A 29 14.90 -23.32 -13.39
CA SER A 29 13.48 -23.57 -13.52
C SER A 29 12.98 -23.42 -14.95
N LYS A 30 11.94 -24.18 -15.30
CA LYS A 30 11.18 -23.99 -16.55
C LYS A 30 10.24 -22.78 -16.49
N VAL A 31 10.05 -22.19 -15.30
CA VAL A 31 9.17 -21.03 -15.09
C VAL A 31 9.89 -19.74 -15.48
N SER A 32 9.37 -19.04 -16.48
CA SER A 32 9.97 -17.81 -17.01
C SER A 32 10.08 -16.67 -15.98
N LEU A 33 9.26 -16.67 -14.94
CA LEU A 33 9.25 -15.65 -13.88
C LEU A 33 10.52 -15.67 -13.02
N VAL A 34 11.28 -16.77 -13.00
CA VAL A 34 12.55 -16.88 -12.25
C VAL A 34 13.61 -15.91 -12.77
N LYS A 35 13.45 -15.35 -13.97
CA LYS A 35 14.27 -14.22 -14.45
C LYS A 35 14.28 -13.04 -13.47
N ASN A 36 13.19 -12.81 -12.75
CA ASN A 36 13.08 -11.74 -11.77
C ASN A 36 13.99 -11.98 -10.56
N THR A 37 14.14 -13.23 -10.11
CA THR A 37 15.00 -13.56 -8.96
C THR A 37 16.48 -13.52 -9.34
N VAL A 38 16.83 -13.89 -10.57
CA VAL A 38 18.17 -13.62 -11.13
C VAL A 38 18.49 -12.13 -11.11
N ALA A 39 17.55 -11.30 -11.57
CA ALA A 39 17.73 -9.85 -11.59
C ALA A 39 17.88 -9.26 -10.18
N ILE A 40 17.09 -9.74 -9.21
CA ILE A 40 17.22 -9.37 -7.79
C ILE A 40 18.61 -9.74 -7.27
N GLY A 41 19.08 -10.97 -7.51
CA GLY A 41 20.41 -11.41 -7.08
C GLY A 41 21.52 -10.48 -7.60
N ALA A 42 21.49 -10.17 -8.89
CA ALA A 42 22.46 -9.25 -9.50
C ALA A 42 22.36 -7.82 -8.96
N ALA A 43 21.14 -7.31 -8.78
CA ALA A 43 20.91 -5.97 -8.20
C ALA A 43 21.42 -5.89 -6.75
N MET A 44 21.20 -6.92 -5.95
CA MET A 44 21.69 -7.00 -4.58
C MET A 44 23.22 -7.08 -4.50
N ALA A 45 23.85 -7.82 -5.42
CA ALA A 45 25.31 -7.83 -5.55
C ALA A 45 25.88 -6.43 -5.84
N SER A 46 25.18 -5.66 -6.69
CA SER A 46 25.60 -4.32 -7.09
C SER A 46 25.72 -3.33 -5.93
N ILE A 47 24.87 -3.47 -4.91
CA ILE A 47 24.91 -2.65 -3.69
C ILE A 47 25.73 -3.31 -2.56
N GLY A 48 26.31 -4.49 -2.79
CA GLY A 48 27.08 -5.22 -1.79
C GLY A 48 26.24 -5.78 -0.65
N MET A 49 24.97 -6.10 -0.89
CA MET A 49 24.11 -6.79 0.08
C MET A 49 24.63 -8.21 0.32
N PRO A 50 24.81 -8.67 1.57
CA PRO A 50 25.15 -10.07 1.85
C PRO A 50 24.09 -11.00 1.26
N PHE A 51 24.52 -12.03 0.52
CA PHE A 51 23.56 -12.89 -0.16
C PHE A 51 22.64 -13.62 0.82
N ASP A 52 23.12 -14.02 2.00
CA ASP A 52 22.31 -14.82 2.92
C ASP A 52 21.01 -14.09 3.29
N VAL A 53 21.06 -12.75 3.44
CA VAL A 53 19.85 -11.91 3.60
C VAL A 53 18.89 -12.03 2.42
N VAL A 54 19.41 -12.03 1.19
CA VAL A 54 18.61 -12.20 -0.04
C VAL A 54 17.99 -13.58 -0.10
N GLY A 55 18.78 -14.63 0.20
CA GLY A 55 18.33 -16.01 0.24
C GLY A 55 17.22 -16.21 1.27
N ASP A 56 17.38 -15.67 2.47
CA ASP A 56 16.40 -15.78 3.55
C ASP A 56 15.09 -15.07 3.18
N VAL A 57 15.13 -13.87 2.60
CA VAL A 57 13.91 -13.17 2.12
C VAL A 57 13.19 -13.97 1.03
N ILE A 58 13.93 -14.59 0.10
CA ILE A 58 13.33 -15.44 -0.94
C ILE A 58 12.68 -16.67 -0.31
N ARG A 59 13.33 -17.30 0.68
CA ARG A 59 12.75 -18.44 1.41
C ARG A 59 11.51 -18.06 2.20
N ASP A 60 11.51 -16.91 2.87
CA ASP A 60 10.33 -16.43 3.60
C ASP A 60 9.16 -16.15 2.65
N THR A 61 9.46 -15.64 1.44
CA THR A 61 8.44 -15.32 0.43
C THR A 61 7.85 -16.57 -0.24
N PHE A 62 8.68 -17.60 -0.51
CA PHE A 62 8.29 -18.78 -1.29
C PHE A 62 8.27 -20.10 -0.50
N GLY A 63 8.62 -20.11 0.78
CA GLY A 63 8.86 -21.32 1.57
C GLY A 63 7.66 -22.25 1.66
N GLY A 64 6.44 -21.70 1.58
CA GLY A 64 5.21 -22.51 1.50
C GLY A 64 5.01 -23.26 0.17
N LYS A 65 5.93 -23.13 -0.80
CA LYS A 65 5.81 -23.70 -2.16
C LYS A 65 6.84 -24.80 -2.45
N GLY A 66 7.40 -25.44 -1.42
CA GLY A 66 8.36 -26.54 -1.57
C GLY A 66 9.64 -26.12 -2.30
N ASP A 67 10.07 -26.93 -3.27
CA ASP A 67 11.34 -26.74 -4.02
C ASP A 67 11.43 -25.41 -4.79
N VAL A 68 10.30 -24.72 -5.00
CA VAL A 68 10.26 -23.41 -5.67
C VAL A 68 11.14 -22.39 -4.95
N ALA A 69 11.20 -22.43 -3.62
CA ALA A 69 12.04 -21.51 -2.85
C ALA A 69 13.51 -21.69 -3.20
N GLU A 70 14.04 -22.92 -3.12
CA GLU A 70 15.45 -23.19 -3.39
C GLU A 70 15.83 -23.04 -4.86
N GLN A 71 14.92 -23.31 -5.81
CA GLN A 71 15.11 -22.96 -7.22
C GLN A 71 15.32 -21.45 -7.40
N ASN A 72 14.52 -20.63 -6.72
CA ASN A 72 14.65 -19.17 -6.79
C ASN A 72 15.90 -18.66 -6.06
N VAL A 73 16.27 -19.26 -4.93
CA VAL A 73 17.52 -18.94 -4.23
C VAL A 73 18.72 -19.27 -5.12
N SER A 74 18.72 -20.42 -5.78
CA SER A 74 19.81 -20.85 -6.68
C SER A 74 19.94 -19.93 -7.90
N ALA A 75 18.80 -19.56 -8.50
CA ALA A 75 18.77 -18.60 -9.60
C ALA A 75 19.27 -17.20 -9.18
N ALA A 76 18.85 -16.73 -8.00
CA ALA A 76 19.35 -15.48 -7.45
C ALA A 76 20.86 -15.55 -7.16
N ARG A 77 21.36 -16.69 -6.67
CA ARG A 77 22.79 -16.92 -6.40
C ARG A 77 23.62 -16.78 -7.67
N GLU A 78 23.21 -17.45 -8.75
CA GLU A 78 23.93 -17.37 -10.02
C GLU A 78 23.89 -15.94 -10.59
N GLY A 79 22.76 -15.23 -10.49
CA GLY A 79 22.69 -13.80 -10.85
C GLY A 79 23.62 -12.92 -10.01
N TYR A 80 23.69 -13.18 -8.70
CA TYR A 80 24.55 -12.46 -7.76
C TYR A 80 26.05 -12.69 -8.06
N GLU A 81 26.44 -13.93 -8.32
CA GLU A 81 27.82 -14.31 -8.66
C GLU A 81 28.22 -13.79 -10.03
N TYR A 82 27.34 -13.92 -11.03
CA TYR A 82 27.56 -13.36 -12.36
C TYR A 82 27.87 -11.87 -12.29
N PHE A 83 27.12 -11.11 -11.48
CA PHE A 83 27.41 -9.69 -11.28
C PHE A 83 28.82 -9.46 -10.69
N ASN A 84 29.17 -10.16 -9.60
CA ASN A 84 30.47 -9.99 -8.94
C ASN A 84 31.66 -10.34 -9.83
N GLN A 85 31.48 -11.27 -10.77
CA GLN A 85 32.53 -11.69 -11.71
C GLN A 85 32.72 -10.69 -12.87
N HIS A 86 31.66 -9.99 -13.29
CA HIS A 86 31.68 -9.20 -14.53
C HIS A 86 31.60 -7.68 -14.32
N PHE A 87 31.12 -7.22 -13.17
CA PHE A 87 30.82 -5.81 -12.94
C PHE A 87 31.34 -5.29 -11.60
N LYS A 88 31.57 -3.99 -11.53
CA LYS A 88 31.98 -3.32 -10.28
C LYS A 88 30.75 -2.98 -9.45
N LYS A 89 30.90 -3.10 -8.13
CA LYS A 89 29.88 -2.66 -7.16
C LYS A 89 29.75 -1.14 -7.16
N LEU A 90 28.59 -0.65 -6.73
CA LEU A 90 28.37 0.76 -6.48
C LEU A 90 29.14 1.20 -5.23
N ASP A 91 29.64 2.43 -5.23
CA ASP A 91 30.40 3.02 -4.09
C ASP A 91 29.52 3.31 -2.86
N LYS A 92 28.26 2.87 -2.84
CA LYS A 92 27.33 3.01 -1.71
C LYS A 92 26.97 1.64 -1.17
N LYS A 93 27.42 1.37 0.06
CA LYS A 93 27.00 0.20 0.82
C LYS A 93 25.79 0.55 1.68
N PRO A 94 24.74 -0.30 1.72
CA PRO A 94 23.66 -0.14 2.67
C PRO A 94 24.20 -0.25 4.10
N LYS A 95 23.71 0.64 4.98
CA LYS A 95 23.99 0.58 6.42
C LYS A 95 22.87 -0.20 7.09
N PHE A 96 23.24 -1.22 7.85
CA PHE A 96 22.30 -2.02 8.62
C PHE A 96 22.30 -1.58 10.08
N ASN A 97 21.14 -1.66 10.72
CA ASN A 97 21.05 -1.63 12.18
C ASN A 97 20.23 -2.85 12.64
N SER A 98 20.43 -3.25 13.89
CA SER A 98 19.74 -4.39 14.50
C SER A 98 18.33 -4.03 14.98
N ASN A 99 17.84 -2.82 14.70
CA ASN A 99 16.54 -2.39 15.18
C ASN A 99 15.46 -3.07 14.33
N LYS A 100 14.60 -3.85 14.98
CA LYS A 100 13.40 -4.37 14.34
C LYS A 100 12.50 -3.20 13.93
N LYS A 101 12.08 -3.20 12.67
CA LYS A 101 11.15 -2.21 12.12
C LYS A 101 9.96 -2.92 11.50
N TYR A 102 8.81 -2.26 11.54
CA TYR A 102 7.65 -2.68 10.77
C TYR A 102 7.73 -2.10 9.37
N LEU A 103 7.43 -2.92 8.36
CA LEU A 103 7.21 -2.48 6.99
C LEU A 103 5.70 -2.46 6.75
N LEU A 104 5.17 -1.27 6.49
CA LEU A 104 3.74 -1.04 6.34
C LEU A 104 3.48 -0.11 5.15
N GLY A 105 2.40 -0.38 4.42
CA GLY A 105 1.78 0.53 3.47
C GLY A 105 0.78 1.47 4.15
N GLY A 106 0.34 2.49 3.40
CA GLY A 106 -0.61 3.48 3.89
C GLY A 106 -1.97 2.88 4.29
N GLY A 107 -2.53 1.99 3.47
CA GLY A 107 -3.81 1.32 3.77
C GLY A 107 -3.75 0.44 5.03
N GLU A 108 -2.62 -0.24 5.25
CA GLU A 108 -2.39 -1.04 6.46
C GLU A 108 -2.29 -0.13 7.69
N ALA A 109 -1.63 1.02 7.58
CA ALA A 109 -1.55 2.02 8.64
C ALA A 109 -2.91 2.65 8.98
N ILE A 110 -3.77 2.92 7.97
CA ILE A 110 -5.17 3.33 8.21
C ILE A 110 -5.89 2.27 9.03
N GLY A 111 -5.83 1.00 8.60
CA GLY A 111 -6.51 -0.10 9.28
C GLY A 111 -6.04 -0.29 10.72
N LEU A 112 -4.72 -0.35 10.93
CA LEU A 112 -4.13 -0.47 12.27
C LEU A 112 -4.46 0.74 13.16
N GLY A 113 -4.42 1.95 12.60
CA GLY A 113 -4.74 3.18 13.32
C GLY A 113 -6.20 3.21 13.76
N ALA A 114 -7.12 2.82 12.87
CA ALA A 114 -8.54 2.75 13.17
C ALA A 114 -8.85 1.69 14.24
N VAL A 115 -8.26 0.49 14.12
CA VAL A 115 -8.38 -0.57 15.14
C VAL A 115 -7.83 -0.11 16.49
N ASN A 116 -6.67 0.56 16.51
CA ASN A 116 -6.13 1.13 17.74
C ASN A 116 -7.00 2.26 18.31
N GLY A 117 -7.72 2.97 17.44
CA GLY A 117 -8.77 3.94 17.79
C GLY A 117 -10.10 3.30 18.17
N GLY A 118 -10.19 1.98 18.31
CA GLY A 118 -11.38 1.29 18.80
C GLY A 118 -12.42 0.92 17.73
N LEU A 119 -12.05 0.94 16.44
CA LEU A 119 -12.93 0.53 15.34
C LEU A 119 -13.59 -0.84 15.60
N LYS A 120 -14.91 -0.92 15.44
CA LYS A 120 -15.72 -2.15 15.53
C LYS A 120 -16.38 -2.53 14.22
N MET A 121 -16.58 -1.58 13.31
CA MET A 121 -17.19 -1.85 12.02
C MET A 121 -16.56 -1.00 10.91
N TYR A 122 -16.08 -1.65 9.85
CA TYR A 122 -15.64 -0.97 8.62
C TYR A 122 -16.63 -1.26 7.50
N ILE A 123 -17.19 -0.23 6.89
CA ILE A 123 -18.10 -0.39 5.75
C ILE A 123 -17.54 0.40 4.58
N GLY A 124 -17.26 -0.25 3.46
CA GLY A 124 -16.65 0.44 2.32
C GLY A 124 -16.92 -0.25 0.99
N TYR A 125 -17.19 0.56 -0.03
CA TYR A 125 -17.26 0.13 -1.42
C TYR A 125 -15.85 0.19 -2.05
N PRO A 126 -15.41 -0.80 -2.85
CA PRO A 126 -14.06 -0.80 -3.40
C PRO A 126 -13.81 0.38 -4.35
N MET A 127 -12.87 1.25 -3.98
CA MET A 127 -12.40 2.37 -4.81
C MET A 127 -10.87 2.51 -4.67
N THR A 128 -10.13 2.52 -5.78
CA THR A 128 -8.67 2.75 -5.75
C THR A 128 -8.37 4.20 -5.35
N PRO A 129 -7.43 4.50 -4.44
CA PRO A 129 -6.57 3.58 -3.69
C PRO A 129 -7.09 3.16 -2.30
N ALA A 130 -8.27 3.62 -1.88
CA ALA A 130 -8.89 3.32 -0.57
C ALA A 130 -9.08 1.82 -0.31
N SER A 131 -9.29 1.01 -1.36
CA SER A 131 -9.45 -0.45 -1.24
C SER A 131 -8.30 -1.15 -0.51
N SER A 132 -7.09 -0.56 -0.48
CA SER A 132 -5.96 -1.13 0.27
C SER A 132 -6.27 -1.25 1.78
N ALA A 133 -6.93 -0.27 2.38
CA ALA A 133 -7.38 -0.32 3.77
C ALA A 133 -8.51 -1.35 3.96
N LEU A 134 -9.49 -1.37 3.05
CA LEU A 134 -10.58 -2.36 3.07
C LEU A 134 -10.04 -3.80 3.03
N HIS A 135 -9.09 -4.09 2.12
CA HIS A 135 -8.48 -5.41 2.02
C HIS A 135 -7.76 -5.82 3.30
N TYR A 136 -6.95 -4.91 3.86
CA TYR A 136 -6.21 -5.18 5.10
C TYR A 136 -7.14 -5.41 6.30
N ILE A 137 -8.14 -4.54 6.49
CA ILE A 137 -9.08 -4.67 7.61
C ILE A 137 -9.93 -5.94 7.45
N SER A 138 -10.36 -6.26 6.23
CA SER A 138 -11.13 -7.47 5.93
C SER A 138 -10.33 -8.75 6.19
N SER A 139 -9.05 -8.81 5.77
CA SER A 139 -8.23 -10.00 5.97
C SER A 139 -7.90 -10.28 7.44
N HIS A 140 -7.98 -9.26 8.31
CA HIS A 140 -7.73 -9.36 9.75
C HIS A 140 -9.00 -9.16 10.60
N ALA A 141 -10.19 -9.17 9.99
CA ALA A 141 -11.44 -8.84 10.70
C ALA A 141 -11.70 -9.76 11.91
N LYS A 142 -11.37 -11.05 11.76
CA LYS A 142 -11.47 -12.04 12.85
C LYS A 142 -10.48 -11.75 13.98
N ASP A 143 -9.23 -11.45 13.62
CA ASP A 143 -8.15 -11.19 14.59
C ASP A 143 -8.41 -9.91 15.39
N PHE A 144 -9.02 -8.92 14.75
CA PHE A 144 -9.40 -7.64 15.38
C PHE A 144 -10.78 -7.64 16.02
N ASN A 145 -11.54 -8.74 15.92
CA ASN A 145 -12.92 -8.85 16.38
C ASN A 145 -13.80 -7.67 15.91
N LEU A 146 -13.77 -7.40 14.61
CA LEU A 146 -14.55 -6.34 13.96
C LEU A 146 -15.38 -6.91 12.80
N PHE A 147 -16.43 -6.18 12.43
CA PHE A 147 -17.25 -6.52 11.26
C PHE A 147 -16.84 -5.70 10.04
N VAL A 148 -16.77 -6.34 8.87
CA VAL A 148 -16.54 -5.66 7.59
C VAL A 148 -17.72 -5.89 6.67
N LYS A 149 -18.25 -4.82 6.08
CA LYS A 149 -19.31 -4.89 5.08
C LYS A 149 -18.87 -4.21 3.79
N VAL A 150 -19.04 -4.91 2.68
CA VAL A 150 -18.98 -4.34 1.34
C VAL A 150 -20.43 -4.14 0.88
N PRO A 151 -20.92 -2.89 0.80
CA PRO A 151 -22.23 -2.58 0.28
C PRO A 151 -22.19 -2.44 -1.26
N GLU A 152 -23.34 -2.09 -1.83
CA GLU A 152 -23.55 -1.89 -3.27
C GLU A 152 -22.91 -0.62 -3.84
N ASP A 153 -22.78 0.44 -3.03
CA ASP A 153 -22.20 1.72 -3.41
C ASP A 153 -21.73 2.56 -2.20
N GLU A 154 -21.11 3.71 -2.46
CA GLU A 154 -20.66 4.63 -1.43
C GLU A 154 -21.78 5.27 -0.60
N ILE A 155 -22.97 5.46 -1.18
CA ILE A 155 -24.13 6.02 -0.47
C ILE A 155 -24.56 5.06 0.64
N SER A 156 -24.68 3.78 0.30
CA SER A 156 -24.99 2.70 1.22
C SER A 156 -23.88 2.54 2.27
N ALA A 157 -22.61 2.70 1.87
CA ALA A 157 -21.47 2.60 2.79
C ALA A 157 -21.52 3.63 3.92
N ILE A 158 -21.68 4.92 3.58
CA ILE A 158 -21.73 5.97 4.61
C ILE A 158 -22.99 5.87 5.46
N ASN A 159 -24.16 5.58 4.88
CA ASN A 159 -25.40 5.45 5.63
C ASN A 159 -25.37 4.27 6.62
N MET A 160 -24.80 3.13 6.23
CA MET A 160 -24.58 2.01 7.15
C MET A 160 -23.60 2.39 8.27
N ALA A 161 -22.55 3.16 7.98
CA ALA A 161 -21.56 3.58 8.98
C ALA A 161 -22.18 4.55 10.00
N ILE A 162 -23.00 5.48 9.52
CA ILE A 162 -23.79 6.38 10.39
C ILE A 162 -24.75 5.56 11.26
N GLY A 163 -25.50 4.63 10.68
CA GLY A 163 -26.41 3.76 11.44
C GLY A 163 -25.70 2.93 12.52
N ALA A 164 -24.49 2.43 12.23
CA ALA A 164 -23.67 1.71 13.20
C ALA A 164 -23.20 2.62 14.36
N ASN A 165 -22.75 3.84 14.05
CA ASN A 165 -22.36 4.82 15.08
C ASN A 165 -23.56 5.27 15.93
N TYR A 166 -24.73 5.48 15.32
CA TYR A 166 -25.97 5.75 16.05
C TYR A 166 -26.33 4.63 17.04
N ALA A 167 -26.07 3.36 16.67
CA ALA A 167 -26.28 2.21 17.55
C ALA A 167 -25.19 2.02 18.63
N GLY A 168 -24.18 2.90 18.69
CA GLY A 168 -23.10 2.88 19.69
C GLY A 168 -21.85 2.08 19.30
N LEU A 169 -21.70 1.69 18.03
CA LEU A 169 -20.46 1.10 17.53
C LEU A 169 -19.56 2.16 16.91
N ARG A 170 -18.25 2.15 17.24
CA ARG A 170 -17.26 2.91 16.47
C ARG A 170 -17.15 2.37 15.05
N ALA A 171 -17.74 3.07 14.09
CA ALA A 171 -17.72 2.67 12.69
C ALA A 171 -17.07 3.72 11.77
N MET A 172 -16.43 3.22 10.71
CA MET A 172 -15.69 4.02 9.75
C MET A 172 -16.02 3.56 8.32
N THR A 173 -15.94 4.49 7.37
CA THR A 173 -15.97 4.20 5.93
C THR A 173 -14.74 4.79 5.24
N GLY A 174 -14.50 4.40 3.99
CA GLY A 174 -13.42 4.95 3.19
C GLY A 174 -13.70 4.84 1.69
N SER A 175 -13.30 5.87 0.94
CA SER A 175 -13.38 5.94 -0.52
C SER A 175 -12.32 6.93 -1.05
N SER A 176 -12.48 7.40 -2.29
CA SER A 176 -11.66 8.44 -2.93
C SER A 176 -12.59 9.52 -3.52
N GLY A 177 -12.06 10.63 -4.03
CA GLY A 177 -12.82 11.82 -4.43
C GLY A 177 -14.18 11.59 -5.13
N GLY A 178 -14.24 10.70 -6.13
CA GLY A 178 -15.51 10.34 -6.78
C GLY A 178 -16.54 9.70 -5.85
N GLY A 179 -16.13 8.75 -5.02
CA GLY A 179 -17.01 8.10 -4.05
C GLY A 179 -17.30 8.99 -2.83
N PHE A 180 -16.34 9.78 -2.37
CA PHE A 180 -16.57 10.81 -1.36
C PHE A 180 -17.63 11.82 -1.82
N SER A 181 -17.63 12.20 -3.10
CA SER A 181 -18.65 13.08 -3.67
C SER A 181 -20.07 12.51 -3.54
N LEU A 182 -20.24 11.18 -3.61
CA LEU A 182 -21.54 10.51 -3.42
C LEU A 182 -21.95 10.46 -1.93
N MET A 183 -20.98 10.53 -1.02
CA MET A 183 -21.23 10.49 0.42
C MET A 183 -21.68 11.84 1.01
N VAL A 184 -21.54 12.92 0.26
CA VAL A 184 -21.68 14.30 0.76
C VAL A 184 -23.01 14.56 1.46
N GLU A 185 -24.14 14.09 0.93
CA GLU A 185 -25.45 14.29 1.55
C GLU A 185 -25.54 13.65 2.95
N ALA A 186 -25.09 12.40 3.06
CA ALA A 186 -25.11 11.66 4.32
C ALA A 186 -24.08 12.20 5.33
N LEU A 187 -22.96 12.76 4.85
CA LEU A 187 -22.01 13.46 5.71
C LEU A 187 -22.66 14.66 6.40
N GLY A 188 -23.50 15.41 5.66
CA GLY A 188 -24.32 16.48 6.23
C GLY A 188 -25.32 15.99 7.26
N MET A 189 -25.99 14.86 6.99
CA MET A 189 -26.89 14.22 7.95
C MET A 189 -26.17 13.82 9.24
N ALA A 190 -24.97 13.24 9.15
CA ALA A 190 -24.17 12.89 10.33
C ALA A 190 -23.83 14.11 11.18
N GLY A 191 -23.43 15.22 10.54
CA GLY A 191 -23.17 16.50 11.22
C GLY A 191 -24.41 17.07 11.91
N MET A 192 -25.56 17.04 11.24
CA MET A 192 -26.83 17.54 11.80
C MET A 192 -27.33 16.69 12.98
N LEU A 193 -27.12 15.37 12.93
CA LEU A 193 -27.53 14.44 13.99
C LEU A 193 -26.49 14.29 15.11
N GLU A 194 -25.35 14.98 15.01
CA GLU A 194 -24.22 14.85 15.93
C GLU A 194 -23.74 13.38 16.08
N ILE A 195 -23.79 12.62 14.99
CA ILE A 195 -23.35 11.22 14.98
C ILE A 195 -21.84 11.17 14.68
N PRO A 196 -21.02 10.53 15.54
CA PRO A 196 -19.61 10.30 15.28
C PRO A 196 -19.40 9.60 13.93
N LEU A 197 -18.53 10.12 13.08
CA LEU A 197 -18.21 9.49 11.81
C LEU A 197 -16.78 9.82 11.37
N VAL A 198 -16.03 8.78 10.99
CA VAL A 198 -14.75 8.93 10.30
C VAL A 198 -14.89 8.44 8.86
N VAL A 199 -14.50 9.29 7.91
CA VAL A 199 -14.43 8.98 6.48
C VAL A 199 -12.98 9.07 6.02
N TYR A 200 -12.41 7.95 5.59
CA TYR A 200 -11.12 7.96 4.91
C TYR A 200 -11.28 8.36 3.45
N GLU A 201 -10.92 9.61 3.15
CA GLU A 201 -10.79 10.09 1.78
C GLU A 201 -9.35 9.83 1.30
N ALA A 202 -9.22 8.91 0.35
CA ALA A 202 -7.96 8.50 -0.25
C ALA A 202 -7.72 9.27 -1.56
N GLN A 203 -7.23 10.51 -1.46
CA GLN A 203 -7.00 11.38 -2.61
C GLN A 203 -6.25 10.70 -3.77
N ARG A 204 -6.77 10.92 -4.97
CA ARG A 204 -6.16 10.55 -6.26
C ARG A 204 -6.43 11.65 -7.26
N SER A 205 -5.71 11.66 -8.39
CA SER A 205 -5.90 12.71 -9.40
C SER A 205 -7.33 12.72 -9.95
N GLY A 206 -7.98 13.88 -9.87
CA GLY A 206 -9.29 14.18 -10.46
C GLY A 206 -9.19 14.98 -11.77
N PRO A 207 -10.28 15.65 -12.20
CA PRO A 207 -11.66 15.52 -11.72
C PRO A 207 -12.35 14.24 -12.26
N SER A 208 -13.55 13.94 -11.75
CA SER A 208 -14.35 12.75 -12.15
C SER A 208 -13.55 11.46 -11.93
N THR A 209 -13.48 10.55 -12.92
CA THR A 209 -12.63 9.35 -12.85
C THR A 209 -11.15 9.71 -12.65
N GLY A 210 -10.72 10.81 -13.27
CA GLY A 210 -9.35 11.30 -13.25
C GLY A 210 -8.33 10.24 -13.64
N LEU A 211 -7.26 10.10 -12.85
CA LEU A 211 -6.23 9.07 -13.03
C LEU A 211 -6.18 8.18 -11.76
N PRO A 212 -6.91 7.04 -11.73
CA PRO A 212 -7.11 6.25 -10.52
C PRO A 212 -5.84 5.75 -9.82
N THR A 213 -4.72 5.69 -10.54
CA THR A 213 -3.43 5.19 -10.05
C THR A 213 -2.40 6.30 -9.85
N LYS A 214 -2.79 7.57 -9.99
CA LYS A 214 -1.92 8.73 -9.78
C LYS A 214 -2.35 9.50 -8.53
N THR A 215 -1.34 10.00 -7.84
CA THR A 215 -1.53 10.78 -6.62
C THR A 215 -1.76 12.25 -6.96
N GLU A 216 -2.61 12.89 -6.18
CA GLU A 216 -2.87 14.32 -6.19
C GLU A 216 -3.36 14.71 -4.79
N GLN A 217 -3.33 16.01 -4.47
CA GLN A 217 -3.90 16.58 -3.26
C GLN A 217 -4.99 17.61 -3.62
N GLY A 218 -5.81 17.27 -4.62
CA GLY A 218 -6.79 18.18 -5.24
C GLY A 218 -8.13 18.28 -4.51
N ASP A 219 -8.40 17.38 -3.56
CA ASP A 219 -9.72 17.24 -2.95
C ASP A 219 -9.90 18.09 -1.67
N LEU A 220 -8.92 18.94 -1.32
CA LEU A 220 -9.02 19.79 -0.13
C LEU A 220 -10.29 20.66 -0.13
N ASN A 221 -10.60 21.29 -1.27
CA ASN A 221 -11.81 22.12 -1.39
C ASN A 221 -13.10 21.28 -1.35
N LEU A 222 -13.07 20.06 -1.89
CA LEU A 222 -14.18 19.11 -1.81
C LEU A 222 -14.47 18.76 -0.35
N VAL A 223 -13.44 18.42 0.43
CA VAL A 223 -13.60 18.02 1.84
C VAL A 223 -14.03 19.20 2.72
N LEU A 224 -13.46 20.39 2.52
CA LEU A 224 -13.83 21.59 3.29
C LEU A 224 -15.24 22.08 2.98
N GLY A 225 -15.66 22.00 1.71
CA GLY A 225 -16.97 22.46 1.22
C GLY A 225 -18.05 21.37 1.14
N ALA A 226 -17.82 20.19 1.72
CA ALA A 226 -18.74 19.06 1.58
C ALA A 226 -20.06 19.31 2.32
N SER A 227 -21.18 19.21 1.59
CA SER A 227 -22.59 19.28 2.02
C SER A 227 -23.15 20.69 2.11
N GLN A 228 -24.47 20.79 1.90
CA GLN A 228 -25.24 22.01 2.11
C GLN A 228 -25.26 22.42 3.58
N GLY A 229 -25.25 23.74 3.84
CA GLY A 229 -25.31 24.32 5.18
C GLY A 229 -23.99 24.24 5.96
N ASP A 230 -24.05 24.65 7.22
CA ASP A 230 -22.90 24.75 8.12
C ASP A 230 -22.96 23.67 9.20
N PHE A 231 -21.88 22.93 9.37
CA PHE A 231 -21.66 22.03 10.51
C PHE A 231 -20.15 21.86 10.76
N PRO A 232 -19.74 21.56 12.01
CA PRO A 232 -18.34 21.33 12.32
C PRO A 232 -17.86 20.04 11.66
N ARG A 233 -16.67 20.09 11.05
CA ARG A 233 -15.98 18.92 10.52
C ARG A 233 -14.48 19.04 10.78
N ILE A 234 -13.88 17.95 11.24
CA ILE A 234 -12.44 17.88 11.50
C ILE A 234 -11.76 17.25 10.30
N VAL A 235 -10.73 17.91 9.78
CA VAL A 235 -9.98 17.44 8.61
C VAL A 235 -8.52 17.21 9.01
N LEU A 236 -8.04 15.98 8.83
CA LEU A 236 -6.66 15.58 9.12
C LEU A 236 -5.97 15.09 7.85
N ALA A 237 -4.72 15.50 7.64
CA ALA A 237 -3.91 15.12 6.49
C ALA A 237 -2.56 14.53 6.94
N PRO A 238 -2.35 13.20 6.83
CA PRO A 238 -1.09 12.57 7.21
C PRO A 238 0.03 12.84 6.19
N ARG A 239 1.27 12.95 6.68
CA ARG A 239 2.46 13.21 5.86
C ARG A 239 3.24 11.94 5.48
N ASN A 240 3.14 10.89 6.28
CA ASN A 240 3.84 9.62 6.07
C ASN A 240 3.06 8.47 6.76
N VAL A 241 3.49 7.23 6.55
CA VAL A 241 2.83 6.02 7.07
C VAL A 241 2.69 6.01 8.60
N TYR A 242 3.68 6.50 9.33
CA TYR A 242 3.60 6.57 10.80
C TYR A 242 2.58 7.63 11.25
N ASP A 243 2.59 8.80 10.61
CA ASP A 243 1.61 9.86 10.85
C ASP A 243 0.19 9.37 10.49
N THR A 244 0.03 8.56 9.42
CA THR A 244 -1.25 7.92 9.06
C THR A 244 -1.81 7.08 10.20
N PHE A 245 -1.00 6.19 10.78
CA PHE A 245 -1.44 5.37 11.93
C PHE A 245 -1.90 6.24 13.10
N LEU A 246 -1.09 7.24 13.48
CA LEU A 246 -1.40 8.10 14.63
C LEU A 246 -2.63 8.97 14.39
N LEU A 247 -2.76 9.59 13.22
CA LEU A 247 -3.86 10.49 12.91
C LEU A 247 -5.16 9.74 12.66
N THR A 248 -5.14 8.52 12.13
CA THR A 248 -6.37 7.71 12.04
C THR A 248 -6.87 7.34 13.42
N ARG A 249 -5.99 6.94 14.35
CA ARG A 249 -6.38 6.72 15.74
C ARG A 249 -6.97 7.99 16.36
N GLU A 250 -6.32 9.13 16.13
CA GLU A 250 -6.79 10.41 16.65
C GLU A 250 -8.14 10.81 16.03
N ALA A 251 -8.36 10.57 14.74
CA ALA A 251 -9.65 10.82 14.07
C ALA A 251 -10.79 10.06 14.75
N MET A 252 -10.58 8.78 15.10
CA MET A 252 -11.57 7.98 15.81
C MET A 252 -11.91 8.55 17.19
N ASN A 253 -10.92 9.11 17.91
CA ASN A 253 -11.15 9.72 19.21
C ASN A 253 -11.81 11.10 19.10
N LEU A 254 -11.41 11.90 18.11
CA LEU A 254 -11.97 13.24 17.87
C LEU A 254 -13.42 13.19 17.42
N ALA A 255 -13.82 12.15 16.67
CA ALA A 255 -15.20 11.99 16.21
C ALA A 255 -16.21 11.74 17.35
N GLU A 256 -15.77 11.19 18.49
CA GLU A 256 -16.63 10.90 19.65
C GLU A 256 -16.58 11.96 20.76
N LYS A 257 -15.71 12.98 20.64
CA LYS A 257 -15.47 13.96 21.70
C LYS A 257 -16.41 15.15 21.62
#